data_AF-A0A1H4RFQ0-F1
#
_entry.id   AF-A0A1H4RFQ0-F1
#
_cell.length_a   1.000
_cell.length_b   1.000
_cell.length_c   1.000
_cell.angle_alpha   90.00
_cell.angle_beta   90.00
_cell.angle_gamma   90.00
#
_symmetry.space_group_name_H-M   'P 1'
#
loop_
_entity.id
_entity.type
_entity.pdbx_description
1 polymer ?
#
loop_
_entity_poly.entity_id
_entity_poly.type
_entity_poly.pdbx_seq_one_letter_code
_entity_poly.pdbx_strand_id
1 'polypeptide(L)'
;MGYKIFYSYQSDISKKLNQFFIREAINLAIDRIKDYDIEPLIEGFYGKGGNPPLAETMLEQSRDADIFIGDVTFTSSKIWQSKGVVFNEDANSYLIEIEKPVDLKPAPNPNVLLETGYSWALKTYERTILVMNTAFDVPSRLPVDMKNIRWPITYNLSEERLAKASKYRKELENLTIALEEAIRDAINSSIQYQEKILSPLQTYHSWATLYRTSFILRNKTKTIITELRELIGNDNKPVRIVGPSKSGMSRLLFELFRKNEDLEENSEYLNRIVYHDYNGALEGDISQKLDLLSKQNLDKVLILDNCPDNKTEKIEELFIDSKVKLITTSNTSHSAHNEYIISERDVLEICIEILETKFSYNKAVELANELNGNLKKVVLNLSENVSSEGQTSTLELIKQEIGQGNVDKGAIELLTNISLFKHLGVRNWYEHELVTFKTIFYPGESMESVNSIIEILLVQNLINRKGDFVQVQIDEEELVYEWWKNIDATKIDTLHNLNNDRLLYRFFEQLIKTHKSNAIPALEQNLFGTDKFLIKNDFYTTEMGQKFLNDLAPIYPERVLDISELIVNNLLK
;
A
#
# COMPACT_ATOMS: atom_id res chain seq x y z
N MET A 1 -16.77 -2.81 7.42
CA MET A 1 -17.10 -4.00 8.21
C MET A 1 -15.87 -4.36 9.03
N GLY A 2 -16.07 -4.70 10.30
CA GLY A 2 -14.99 -5.14 11.19
C GLY A 2 -14.57 -6.58 10.92
N TYR A 3 -13.51 -7.04 11.57
CA TYR A 3 -13.08 -8.43 11.51
C TYR A 3 -14.12 -9.35 12.14
N LYS A 4 -14.46 -10.44 11.43
CA LYS A 4 -15.44 -11.41 11.91
C LYS A 4 -14.76 -12.61 12.55
N ILE A 5 -15.21 -12.98 13.73
CA ILE A 5 -14.71 -14.16 14.45
C ILE A 5 -15.83 -15.19 14.56
N PHE A 6 -15.57 -16.40 14.06
CA PHE A 6 -16.47 -17.54 14.22
C PHE A 6 -15.94 -18.51 15.27
N TYR A 7 -16.75 -18.78 16.29
CA TYR A 7 -16.47 -19.74 17.35
C TYR A 7 -17.25 -21.04 17.16
N SER A 8 -16.52 -22.09 16.78
CA SER A 8 -17.00 -23.47 16.67
C SER A 8 -16.84 -24.18 18.02
N TYR A 9 -17.93 -24.28 18.77
CA TYR A 9 -17.97 -24.96 20.07
C TYR A 9 -18.44 -26.42 19.95
N GLN A 10 -18.10 -27.23 20.95
CA GLN A 10 -18.74 -28.54 21.16
C GLN A 10 -19.74 -28.49 22.32
N SER A 11 -20.76 -29.35 22.27
CA SER A 11 -21.87 -29.40 23.23
C SER A 11 -21.95 -30.72 24.01
N ASP A 12 -20.92 -31.57 23.91
CA ASP A 12 -20.94 -32.92 24.46
C ASP A 12 -20.56 -32.95 25.96
N ILE A 13 -19.72 -32.00 26.41
CA ILE A 13 -19.37 -31.83 27.82
C ILE A 13 -20.14 -30.65 28.46
N SER A 14 -20.06 -30.54 29.78
CA SER A 14 -20.72 -29.47 30.55
C SER A 14 -20.36 -28.08 30.01
N LYS A 15 -21.36 -27.35 29.49
CA LYS A 15 -21.22 -26.01 28.91
C LYS A 15 -20.49 -25.01 29.81
N LYS A 16 -20.58 -25.18 31.13
CA LYS A 16 -19.90 -24.34 32.12
C LYS A 16 -18.38 -24.55 32.15
N LEU A 17 -17.91 -25.74 31.77
CA LEU A 17 -16.50 -26.09 31.71
C LEU A 17 -15.88 -25.77 30.34
N ASN A 18 -16.70 -25.49 29.32
CA ASN A 18 -16.25 -25.18 27.97
C ASN A 18 -16.97 -23.97 27.36
N GLN A 19 -18.10 -24.15 26.65
CA GLN A 19 -18.70 -23.17 25.76
C GLN A 19 -18.86 -21.81 26.42
N PHE A 20 -19.41 -21.77 27.63
CA PHE A 20 -19.65 -20.51 28.35
C PHE A 20 -18.35 -19.85 28.78
N PHE A 21 -17.38 -20.65 29.24
CA PHE A 21 -16.08 -20.16 29.71
C PHE A 21 -15.22 -19.63 28.56
N ILE A 22 -15.14 -20.38 27.46
CA ILE A 22 -14.38 -20.00 26.27
C ILE A 22 -15.02 -18.76 25.64
N ARG A 23 -16.35 -18.72 25.51
CA ARG A 23 -17.06 -17.54 24.99
C ARG A 23 -16.84 -16.29 25.85
N GLU A 24 -16.88 -16.43 27.17
CA GLU A 24 -16.57 -15.31 28.08
C GLU A 24 -15.14 -14.80 27.84
N ALA A 25 -14.16 -15.68 27.74
CA ALA A 25 -12.77 -15.31 27.46
C ALA A 25 -12.60 -14.65 26.08
N ILE A 26 -13.27 -15.16 25.03
CA ILE A 26 -13.22 -14.56 23.69
C ILE A 26 -13.81 -13.14 23.71
N ASN A 27 -14.99 -12.95 24.31
CA ASN A 27 -15.61 -11.63 24.38
C ASN A 27 -14.74 -10.64 25.17
N LEU A 28 -14.17 -11.06 26.30
CA LEU A 28 -13.23 -10.22 27.05
C LEU A 28 -11.97 -9.88 26.25
N ALA A 29 -11.47 -10.81 25.43
CA ALA A 29 -10.33 -10.57 24.56
C ALA A 29 -10.67 -9.57 23.46
N ILE A 30 -11.82 -9.73 22.80
CA ILE A 30 -12.35 -8.77 21.81
C ILE A 30 -12.48 -7.38 22.43
N ASP A 31 -13.05 -7.29 23.64
CA ASP A 31 -13.20 -6.01 24.35
C ASP A 31 -11.86 -5.33 24.68
N ARG A 32 -10.77 -6.08 24.86
CA ARG A 32 -9.42 -5.53 25.11
C ARG A 32 -8.73 -5.02 23.85
N ILE A 33 -9.11 -5.53 22.68
CA ILE A 33 -8.56 -5.12 21.40
C ILE A 33 -9.25 -3.83 20.95
N LYS A 34 -8.52 -2.71 21.03
CA LYS A 34 -9.05 -1.36 20.69
C LYS A 34 -8.54 -0.81 19.37
N ASP A 35 -7.48 -1.39 18.85
CA ASP A 35 -6.76 -1.02 17.64
C ASP A 35 -7.33 -1.67 16.38
N TYR A 36 -8.25 -2.63 16.52
CA TYR A 36 -8.98 -3.23 15.41
C TYR A 36 -10.50 -3.16 15.66
N ASP A 37 -11.26 -2.89 14.60
CA ASP A 37 -12.71 -3.03 14.60
C ASP A 37 -13.06 -4.51 14.45
N ILE A 38 -13.68 -5.12 15.47
CA ILE A 38 -14.06 -6.53 15.50
C ILE A 38 -15.57 -6.63 15.70
N GLU A 39 -16.25 -7.36 14.81
CA GLU A 39 -17.69 -7.58 14.91
C GLU A 39 -18.04 -8.50 16.11
N PRO A 40 -19.28 -8.44 16.62
CA PRO A 40 -19.72 -9.34 17.67
C PRO A 40 -19.46 -10.81 17.34
N LEU A 41 -19.02 -11.59 18.34
CA LEU A 41 -18.67 -13.00 18.18
C LEU A 41 -19.82 -13.79 17.53
N ILE A 42 -19.49 -14.52 16.46
CA ILE A 42 -20.43 -15.38 15.74
C ILE A 42 -20.30 -16.80 16.31
N GLU A 43 -21.41 -17.36 16.80
CA GLU A 43 -21.50 -18.77 17.20
C GLU A 43 -22.89 -19.36 16.90
N GLY A 44 -22.94 -20.63 16.52
CA GLY A 44 -24.21 -21.35 16.31
C GLY A 44 -25.17 -20.69 15.30
N PHE A 45 -26.48 -20.85 15.49
CA PHE A 45 -27.52 -20.44 14.52
C PHE A 45 -28.17 -19.10 14.84
N TYR A 46 -27.61 -18.33 15.77
CA TYR A 46 -28.22 -17.07 16.18
C TYR A 46 -28.35 -16.13 14.97
N GLY A 47 -29.56 -15.59 14.77
CA GLY A 47 -29.86 -14.66 13.67
C GLY A 47 -30.16 -15.30 12.31
N LYS A 48 -30.17 -16.64 12.19
CA LYS A 48 -30.59 -17.33 10.94
C LYS A 48 -32.10 -17.66 11.00
N GLY A 49 -32.85 -17.24 9.99
CA GLY A 49 -34.30 -17.45 9.91
C GLY A 49 -34.68 -18.87 9.45
N GLY A 50 -35.72 -19.44 10.04
CA GLY A 50 -36.28 -20.73 9.62
C GLY A 50 -35.47 -21.94 10.08
N ASN A 51 -35.43 -22.99 9.25
CA ASN A 51 -34.73 -24.26 9.51
C ASN A 51 -33.61 -24.48 8.47
N PRO A 52 -32.53 -23.68 8.52
CA PRO A 52 -31.47 -23.79 7.53
C PRO A 52 -30.68 -25.10 7.72
N PRO A 53 -30.06 -25.66 6.66
CA PRO A 53 -29.22 -26.84 6.77
C PRO A 53 -28.03 -26.58 7.73
N LEU A 54 -27.93 -27.40 8.78
CA LEU A 54 -26.97 -27.23 9.88
C LEU A 54 -25.52 -27.10 9.38
N ALA A 55 -25.02 -28.12 8.69
CA ALA A 55 -23.62 -28.17 8.27
C ALA A 55 -23.26 -27.06 7.28
N GLU A 56 -24.13 -26.81 6.29
CA GLU A 56 -23.93 -25.75 5.29
C GLU A 56 -23.84 -24.37 5.96
N THR A 57 -24.74 -24.08 6.91
CA THR A 57 -24.75 -22.80 7.62
C THR A 57 -23.49 -22.57 8.46
N MET A 58 -22.99 -23.61 9.14
CA MET A 58 -21.74 -23.48 9.93
C MET A 58 -20.52 -23.30 9.02
N LEU A 59 -20.47 -24.01 7.89
CA LEU A 59 -19.41 -23.84 6.90
C LEU A 59 -19.47 -22.46 6.24
N GLU A 60 -20.65 -21.91 5.96
CA GLU A 60 -20.82 -20.53 5.49
C GLU A 60 -20.32 -19.52 6.53
N GLN A 61 -20.70 -19.67 7.80
CA GLN A 61 -20.20 -18.78 8.87
C GLN A 61 -18.68 -18.87 9.01
N SER A 62 -18.12 -20.08 8.95
CA SER A 62 -16.67 -20.30 8.96
C SER A 62 -16.00 -19.69 7.73
N ARG A 63 -16.63 -19.75 6.54
CA ARG A 63 -16.13 -19.13 5.30
C ARG A 63 -16.12 -17.62 5.39
N ASP A 64 -17.19 -17.02 5.88
CA ASP A 64 -17.41 -15.57 5.93
C ASP A 64 -16.70 -14.87 7.09
N ALA A 65 -16.28 -15.62 8.12
CA ALA A 65 -15.42 -15.11 9.16
C ALA A 65 -14.02 -14.79 8.63
N ASP A 66 -13.26 -13.95 9.32
CA ASP A 66 -11.81 -13.73 9.09
C ASP A 66 -10.97 -14.68 9.94
N ILE A 67 -11.45 -14.98 11.15
CA ILE A 67 -10.77 -15.80 12.15
C ILE A 67 -11.70 -16.91 12.62
N PHE A 68 -11.14 -18.11 12.73
CA PHE A 68 -11.83 -19.28 13.27
C PHE A 68 -11.28 -19.64 14.65
N ILE A 69 -12.16 -19.93 15.61
CA ILE A 69 -11.81 -20.46 16.93
C ILE A 69 -12.51 -21.80 17.14
N GLY A 70 -11.76 -22.89 17.33
CA GLY A 70 -12.30 -24.24 17.53
C GLY A 70 -12.06 -24.80 18.93
N ASP A 71 -13.12 -25.27 19.60
CA ASP A 71 -13.00 -26.02 20.86
C ASP A 71 -12.69 -27.51 20.59
N VAL A 72 -11.41 -27.86 20.68
CA VAL A 72 -10.92 -29.23 20.44
C VAL A 72 -10.78 -30.05 21.72
N THR A 73 -11.50 -29.66 22.78
CA THR A 73 -11.60 -30.44 24.02
C THR A 73 -12.12 -31.85 23.70
N PHE A 74 -11.52 -32.86 24.34
CA PHE A 74 -11.95 -34.25 24.17
C PHE A 74 -13.36 -34.45 24.72
N THR A 75 -14.24 -35.01 23.89
CA THR A 75 -15.64 -35.26 24.24
C THR A 75 -16.00 -36.74 24.30
N SER A 76 -15.20 -37.58 23.64
CA SER A 76 -15.43 -39.01 23.55
C SER A 76 -14.10 -39.77 23.61
N SER A 77 -14.18 -41.09 23.71
CA SER A 77 -13.01 -41.96 23.55
C SER A 77 -13.37 -43.16 22.68
N LYS A 78 -12.45 -43.53 21.78
CA LYS A 78 -12.56 -44.76 20.98
C LYS A 78 -12.11 -45.94 21.83
N ILE A 79 -12.99 -46.92 21.96
CA ILE A 79 -12.67 -48.24 22.49
C ILE A 79 -12.18 -49.10 21.32
N TRP A 80 -10.92 -49.52 21.34
CA TRP A 80 -10.45 -50.57 20.45
C TRP A 80 -11.03 -51.90 20.95
N GLN A 81 -12.05 -52.43 20.28
CA GLN A 81 -12.59 -53.74 20.62
C GLN A 81 -11.52 -54.82 20.42
N SER A 82 -11.42 -55.73 21.39
CA SER A 82 -10.65 -56.97 21.28
C SER A 82 -11.11 -57.73 20.04
N LYS A 83 -10.19 -58.07 19.13
CA LYS A 83 -10.48 -59.01 18.05
C LYS A 83 -10.20 -60.43 18.55
N GLY A 84 -11.23 -61.26 18.66
CA GLY A 84 -11.07 -62.70 18.84
C GLY A 84 -10.79 -63.39 17.51
N VAL A 85 -9.90 -64.37 17.50
CA VAL A 85 -9.70 -65.26 16.35
C VAL A 85 -10.30 -66.61 16.70
N VAL A 86 -11.23 -67.10 15.89
CA VAL A 86 -11.80 -68.45 16.02
C VAL A 86 -10.90 -69.41 15.24
N PHE A 87 -10.35 -70.40 15.94
CA PHE A 87 -9.63 -71.52 15.35
C PHE A 87 -10.52 -72.76 15.39
N ASN A 88 -10.61 -73.48 14.29
CA ASN A 88 -11.29 -74.77 14.24
C ASN A 88 -10.25 -75.85 14.05
N GLU A 89 -10.16 -76.77 15.01
CA GLU A 89 -9.33 -77.97 14.93
C GLU A 89 -10.22 -79.19 15.24
N ASP A 90 -10.34 -80.10 14.27
CA ASP A 90 -11.29 -81.21 14.28
C ASP A 90 -12.75 -80.76 14.57
N ALA A 91 -13.48 -81.48 15.43
CA ALA A 91 -14.87 -81.19 15.79
C ALA A 91 -15.01 -80.06 16.85
N ASN A 92 -13.91 -79.40 17.23
CA ASN A 92 -13.92 -78.36 18.26
C ASN A 92 -13.53 -76.98 17.70
N SER A 93 -14.22 -75.94 18.18
CA SER A 93 -13.90 -74.54 17.91
C SER A 93 -13.31 -73.87 19.16
N TYR A 94 -12.18 -73.20 19.01
CA TYR A 94 -11.50 -72.44 20.05
C TYR A 94 -11.57 -70.94 19.75
N LEU A 95 -12.05 -70.14 20.70
CA LEU A 95 -12.01 -68.66 20.62
C LEU A 95 -10.79 -68.17 21.40
N ILE A 96 -9.82 -67.56 20.70
CA ILE A 96 -8.71 -66.86 21.36
C ILE A 96 -9.03 -65.37 21.35
N GLU A 97 -9.51 -64.85 22.48
CA GLU A 97 -9.63 -63.42 22.72
C GLU A 97 -8.32 -62.88 23.27
N ILE A 98 -7.68 -61.98 22.52
CA ILE A 98 -6.57 -61.19 23.06
C ILE A 98 -7.20 -60.01 23.80
N GLU A 99 -7.21 -60.06 25.14
CA GLU A 99 -7.50 -58.89 25.96
C GLU A 99 -6.45 -57.82 25.68
N LYS A 100 -6.79 -56.84 24.85
CA LYS A 100 -6.03 -55.59 24.82
C LYS A 100 -6.48 -54.78 26.04
N PRO A 101 -5.55 -54.21 26.84
CA PRO A 101 -5.95 -53.19 27.80
C PRO A 101 -6.74 -52.13 27.05
N VAL A 102 -7.89 -51.71 27.59
CA VAL A 102 -8.75 -50.71 26.98
C VAL A 102 -8.00 -49.37 26.97
N ASP A 103 -7.15 -49.15 25.97
CA ASP A 103 -6.57 -47.85 25.71
C ASP A 103 -7.65 -47.00 25.04
N LEU A 104 -8.40 -46.30 25.91
CA LEU A 104 -9.36 -45.29 25.50
C LEU A 104 -8.60 -44.18 24.79
N LYS A 105 -8.65 -44.17 23.46
CA LYS A 105 -8.06 -43.09 22.67
C LYS A 105 -9.04 -41.91 22.67
N PRO A 106 -8.77 -40.79 23.37
CA PRO A 106 -9.70 -39.67 23.42
C PRO A 106 -9.83 -39.03 22.04
N ALA A 107 -11.00 -38.48 21.75
CA ALA A 107 -11.36 -37.86 20.48
C ALA A 107 -12.14 -36.55 20.73
N PRO A 108 -11.74 -35.44 20.08
CA PRO A 108 -12.54 -34.22 20.06
C PRO A 108 -13.86 -34.42 19.31
N ASN A 109 -14.75 -33.43 19.41
CA ASN A 109 -16.00 -33.45 18.66
C ASN A 109 -15.72 -33.46 17.14
N PRO A 110 -16.31 -34.39 16.38
CA PRO A 110 -16.03 -34.53 14.94
C PRO A 110 -16.53 -33.35 14.10
N ASN A 111 -17.58 -32.63 14.52
CA ASN A 111 -18.08 -31.47 13.79
C ASN A 111 -17.08 -30.31 13.90
N VAL A 112 -16.57 -30.05 15.11
CA VAL A 112 -15.52 -29.04 15.32
C VAL A 112 -14.27 -29.36 14.51
N LEU A 113 -13.88 -30.64 14.42
CA LEU A 113 -12.75 -31.06 13.58
C LEU A 113 -13.00 -30.85 12.08
N LEU A 114 -14.22 -31.10 11.61
CA LEU A 114 -14.60 -30.85 10.22
C LEU A 114 -14.54 -29.35 9.90
N GLU A 115 -15.09 -28.50 10.76
CA GLU A 115 -15.07 -27.04 10.61
C GLU A 115 -13.64 -26.48 10.72
N THR A 116 -12.81 -27.05 11.59
CA THR A 116 -11.38 -26.73 11.70
C THR A 116 -10.64 -27.05 10.40
N GLY A 117 -10.84 -28.25 9.85
CA GLY A 117 -10.21 -28.65 8.58
C GLY A 117 -10.67 -27.78 7.41
N TYR A 118 -11.95 -27.39 7.39
CA TYR A 118 -12.48 -26.45 6.41
C TYR A 118 -11.85 -25.06 6.54
N SER A 119 -11.70 -24.56 7.78
CA SER A 119 -11.01 -23.31 8.05
C SER A 119 -9.56 -23.35 7.55
N TRP A 120 -8.81 -24.43 7.82
CA TRP A 120 -7.43 -24.55 7.32
C TRP A 120 -7.34 -24.48 5.79
N ALA A 121 -8.27 -25.12 5.09
CA ALA A 121 -8.30 -25.12 3.63
C ALA A 121 -8.53 -23.71 3.05
N LEU A 122 -9.37 -22.89 3.70
CA LEU A 122 -9.71 -21.55 3.22
C LEU A 122 -8.74 -20.47 3.71
N LYS A 123 -8.32 -20.56 4.98
CA LYS A 123 -7.71 -19.46 5.72
C LYS A 123 -6.28 -19.72 6.18
N THR A 124 -5.78 -20.93 6.00
CA THR A 124 -4.50 -21.45 6.55
C THR A 124 -4.50 -21.59 8.08
N TYR A 125 -3.40 -22.13 8.61
CA TYR A 125 -3.20 -22.33 10.05
C TYR A 125 -3.06 -21.01 10.83
N GLU A 126 -2.63 -19.93 10.16
CA GLU A 126 -2.32 -18.65 10.82
C GLU A 126 -3.56 -17.90 11.30
N ARG A 127 -4.74 -18.20 10.72
CA ARG A 127 -6.03 -17.60 11.08
C ARG A 127 -7.00 -18.58 11.76
N THR A 128 -6.50 -19.74 12.16
CA THR A 128 -7.27 -20.79 12.83
C THR A 128 -6.72 -21.02 14.23
N ILE A 129 -7.45 -20.56 15.25
CA ILE A 129 -7.08 -20.67 16.66
C ILE A 129 -7.78 -21.89 17.25
N LEU A 130 -7.02 -22.74 17.96
CA LEU A 130 -7.57 -23.89 18.67
C LEU A 130 -7.52 -23.66 20.17
N VAL A 131 -8.57 -24.05 20.87
CA VAL A 131 -8.68 -23.93 22.33
C VAL A 131 -9.03 -25.30 22.92
N MET A 132 -8.46 -25.63 24.08
CA MET A 132 -8.65 -26.94 24.71
C MET A 132 -8.66 -26.87 26.23
N ASN A 133 -9.65 -27.51 26.85
CA ASN A 133 -9.67 -27.75 28.29
C ASN A 133 -8.85 -28.99 28.66
N THR A 134 -7.73 -28.78 29.35
CA THR A 134 -6.83 -29.85 29.79
C THR A 134 -7.32 -30.63 31.00
N ALA A 135 -8.48 -30.29 31.56
CA ALA A 135 -9.15 -31.15 32.54
C ALA A 135 -9.63 -32.48 31.91
N PHE A 136 -9.72 -32.56 30.58
CA PHE A 136 -10.27 -33.71 29.85
C PHE A 136 -9.24 -34.62 29.19
N ASP A 137 -8.02 -34.15 28.92
CA ASP A 137 -6.76 -34.91 28.74
C ASP A 137 -5.65 -33.91 28.35
N VAL A 138 -4.44 -34.40 28.07
CA VAL A 138 -3.33 -33.59 27.53
C VAL A 138 -3.38 -33.47 26.00
N PRO A 139 -3.03 -32.32 25.41
CA PRO A 139 -3.10 -32.15 23.96
C PRO A 139 -2.16 -33.04 23.13
N SER A 140 -1.17 -33.72 23.73
CA SER A 140 -0.33 -34.72 23.02
C SER A 140 -1.12 -35.95 22.56
N ARG A 141 -2.34 -36.13 23.07
CA ARG A 141 -3.26 -37.19 22.65
C ARG A 141 -4.17 -36.78 21.49
N LEU A 142 -4.10 -35.55 21.00
CA LEU A 142 -4.84 -35.11 19.81
C LEU A 142 -4.47 -35.99 18.59
N PRO A 143 -5.35 -36.05 17.58
CA PRO A 143 -5.09 -36.76 16.33
C PRO A 143 -3.71 -36.44 15.74
N VAL A 144 -3.09 -37.42 15.05
CA VAL A 144 -1.70 -37.30 14.56
C VAL A 144 -1.52 -36.10 13.63
N ASP A 145 -2.53 -35.79 12.81
CA ASP A 145 -2.52 -34.63 11.92
C ASP A 145 -2.45 -33.29 12.66
N MET A 146 -2.82 -33.26 13.95
CA MET A 146 -2.75 -32.09 14.82
C MET A 146 -1.45 -32.03 15.65
N LYS A 147 -0.56 -33.03 15.57
CA LYS A 147 0.68 -33.07 16.38
C LYS A 147 1.81 -32.22 15.80
N ASN A 148 1.76 -31.94 14.50
CA ASN A 148 2.80 -31.17 13.78
C ASN A 148 2.43 -29.68 13.63
N ILE A 149 1.38 -29.22 14.29
CA ILE A 149 0.94 -27.82 14.31
C ILE A 149 1.08 -27.24 15.72
N ARG A 150 1.01 -25.91 15.84
CA ARG A 150 1.05 -25.22 17.14
C ARG A 150 -0.04 -25.81 18.06
N TRP A 151 0.33 -26.09 19.30
CA TRP A 151 -0.58 -26.65 20.28
C TRP A 151 -1.75 -25.67 20.54
N PRO A 152 -2.96 -26.19 20.85
CA PRO A 152 -4.08 -25.35 21.23
C PRO A 152 -3.73 -24.45 22.41
N ILE A 153 -4.37 -23.29 22.50
CA ILE A 153 -4.41 -22.51 23.73
C ILE A 153 -5.13 -23.34 24.78
N THR A 154 -4.45 -23.57 25.90
CA THR A 154 -4.96 -24.46 26.95
C THR A 154 -5.42 -23.69 28.16
N TYR A 155 -6.46 -24.19 28.79
CA TYR A 155 -6.87 -23.82 30.13
C TYR A 155 -7.19 -25.09 30.92
N ASN A 156 -7.31 -24.99 32.24
CA ASN A 156 -7.64 -26.15 33.08
C ASN A 156 -8.81 -25.82 34.02
N LEU A 157 -10.01 -26.25 33.61
CA LEU A 157 -11.24 -26.02 34.37
C LEU A 157 -12.01 -27.33 34.57
N SER A 158 -11.89 -27.90 35.76
CA SER A 158 -12.72 -28.99 36.26
C SER A 158 -13.86 -28.44 37.13
N GLU A 159 -14.87 -29.25 37.46
CA GLU A 159 -15.95 -28.88 38.40
C GLU A 159 -15.38 -28.36 39.76
N GLU A 160 -14.31 -28.98 40.25
CA GLU A 160 -13.63 -28.55 41.49
C GLU A 160 -13.03 -27.14 41.37
N ARG A 161 -12.44 -26.83 40.21
CA ARG A 161 -11.85 -25.51 39.94
C ARG A 161 -12.92 -24.46 39.65
N LEU A 162 -14.02 -24.85 38.99
CA LEU A 162 -15.18 -23.99 38.76
C LEU A 162 -15.81 -23.51 40.08
N ALA A 163 -15.89 -24.40 41.09
CA ALA A 163 -16.41 -24.04 42.41
C ALA A 163 -15.51 -23.06 43.19
N LYS A 164 -14.25 -22.87 42.78
CA LYS A 164 -13.27 -22.00 43.42
C LYS A 164 -13.12 -20.69 42.64
N ALA A 165 -13.80 -19.64 43.07
CA ALA A 165 -13.83 -18.34 42.39
C ALA A 165 -12.44 -17.77 42.02
N SER A 166 -11.42 -17.94 42.88
CA SER A 166 -10.05 -17.50 42.59
C SER A 166 -9.38 -18.30 41.48
N LYS A 167 -9.65 -19.61 41.37
CA LYS A 167 -9.14 -20.47 40.30
C LYS A 167 -9.86 -20.16 39.00
N TYR A 168 -11.19 -20.02 39.03
CA TYR A 168 -11.98 -19.61 37.86
C TYR A 168 -11.47 -18.31 37.25
N ARG A 169 -11.37 -17.24 38.05
CA ARG A 169 -10.91 -15.92 37.57
C ARG A 169 -9.50 -15.98 37.01
N LYS A 170 -8.59 -16.74 37.65
CA LYS A 170 -7.22 -16.89 37.18
C LYS A 170 -7.15 -17.60 35.83
N GLU A 171 -7.86 -18.71 35.67
CA GLU A 171 -7.90 -19.43 34.39
C GLU A 171 -8.58 -18.59 33.30
N LEU A 172 -9.63 -17.84 33.65
CA LEU A 172 -10.33 -16.95 32.72
C LEU A 172 -9.41 -15.83 32.22
N GLU A 173 -8.69 -15.18 33.14
CA GLU A 173 -7.74 -14.13 32.81
C GLU A 173 -6.60 -14.66 31.93
N ASN A 174 -6.02 -15.82 32.29
CA ASN A 174 -4.98 -16.45 31.50
C ASN A 174 -5.45 -16.79 30.07
N LEU A 175 -6.66 -17.36 29.94
CA LEU A 175 -7.22 -17.68 28.63
C LEU A 175 -7.54 -16.41 27.83
N THR A 176 -8.03 -15.36 28.49
CA THR A 176 -8.33 -14.07 27.86
C THR A 176 -7.07 -13.45 27.27
N ILE A 177 -5.97 -13.38 28.03
CA ILE A 177 -4.69 -12.83 27.54
C ILE A 177 -4.18 -13.64 26.35
N ALA A 178 -4.19 -14.97 26.45
CA ALA A 178 -3.71 -15.82 25.37
C ALA A 178 -4.56 -15.71 24.09
N LEU A 179 -5.88 -15.57 24.24
CA LEU A 179 -6.79 -15.34 23.12
C LEU A 179 -6.61 -13.95 22.52
N GLU A 180 -6.40 -12.93 23.35
CA GLU A 180 -6.11 -11.57 22.87
C GLU A 180 -4.88 -11.55 21.96
N GLU A 181 -3.77 -12.13 22.42
CA GLU A 181 -2.53 -12.23 21.62
C GLU A 181 -2.76 -13.03 20.33
N ALA A 182 -3.44 -14.18 20.41
CA ALA A 182 -3.67 -15.02 19.23
C ALA A 182 -4.64 -14.39 18.21
N ILE A 183 -5.66 -13.66 18.66
CA ILE A 183 -6.57 -12.92 17.78
C ILE A 183 -5.79 -11.80 17.07
N ARG A 184 -4.94 -11.05 17.78
CA ARG A 184 -4.08 -10.01 17.17
C ARG A 184 -3.15 -10.60 16.11
N ASP A 185 -2.48 -11.72 16.42
CA ASP A 185 -1.61 -12.42 15.47
C ASP A 185 -2.38 -12.89 14.23
N ALA A 186 -3.58 -13.43 14.41
CA ALA A 186 -4.44 -13.90 13.31
C ALA A 186 -4.92 -12.74 12.43
N ILE A 187 -5.30 -11.59 13.02
CA ILE A 187 -5.64 -10.37 12.27
C ILE A 187 -4.45 -9.92 11.43
N ASN A 188 -3.26 -9.85 12.03
CA ASN A 188 -2.03 -9.44 11.35
C ASN A 188 -1.65 -10.38 10.19
N SER A 189 -1.79 -11.69 10.37
CA SER A 189 -1.63 -12.66 9.28
C SER A 189 -2.65 -12.43 8.17
N SER A 190 -3.92 -12.13 8.52
CA SER A 190 -4.95 -11.80 7.53
C SER A 190 -4.57 -10.57 6.69
N ILE A 191 -4.07 -9.53 7.34
CA ILE A 191 -3.57 -8.31 6.68
C ILE A 191 -2.41 -8.66 5.73
N GLN A 192 -1.40 -9.39 6.20
CA GLN A 192 -0.24 -9.77 5.39
C GLN A 192 -0.62 -10.66 4.19
N TYR A 193 -1.55 -11.60 4.38
CA TYR A 193 -2.07 -12.44 3.31
C TYR A 193 -2.83 -11.62 2.26
N GLN A 194 -3.66 -10.68 2.70
CA GLN A 194 -4.36 -9.75 1.81
C GLN A 194 -3.36 -8.88 1.03
N GLU A 195 -2.33 -8.33 1.68
CA GLU A 195 -1.28 -7.54 1.02
C GLU A 195 -0.56 -8.35 -0.07
N LYS A 196 -0.20 -9.61 0.22
CA LYS A 196 0.44 -10.50 -0.75
C LYS A 196 -0.46 -10.81 -1.94
N ILE A 197 -1.75 -11.01 -1.70
CA ILE A 197 -2.72 -11.30 -2.78
C ILE A 197 -3.05 -10.05 -3.58
N LEU A 198 -3.14 -8.88 -2.96
CA LEU A 198 -3.55 -7.65 -3.61
C LEU A 198 -2.40 -6.94 -4.31
N SER A 199 -1.14 -7.22 -3.94
CA SER A 199 0.05 -6.65 -4.59
C SER A 199 -0.03 -6.74 -6.13
N PRO A 200 0.20 -5.64 -6.87
CA PRO A 200 0.81 -4.38 -6.42
C PRO A 200 -0.17 -3.34 -5.84
N LEU A 201 -1.45 -3.68 -5.63
CA LEU A 201 -2.36 -2.81 -4.91
C LEU A 201 -2.00 -2.78 -3.41
N GLN A 202 -2.08 -1.59 -2.79
CA GLN A 202 -1.79 -1.36 -1.38
C GLN A 202 -3.06 -1.38 -0.55
N THR A 203 -3.02 -2.04 0.61
CA THR A 203 -4.04 -1.85 1.64
C THR A 203 -3.91 -0.44 2.25
N TYR A 204 -4.96 0.04 2.92
CA TYR A 204 -4.87 1.30 3.68
C TYR A 204 -3.71 1.30 4.68
N HIS A 205 -3.49 0.20 5.41
CA HIS A 205 -2.42 0.12 6.40
C HIS A 205 -1.04 0.29 5.75
N SER A 206 -0.80 -0.39 4.62
CA SER A 206 0.42 -0.20 3.83
C SER A 206 0.56 1.23 3.34
N TRP A 207 -0.51 1.80 2.75
CA TRP A 207 -0.53 3.16 2.23
C TRP A 207 -0.27 4.21 3.33
N ALA A 208 -0.83 4.00 4.53
CA ALA A 208 -0.69 4.91 5.67
C ALA A 208 0.73 4.99 6.24
N THR A 209 1.58 4.00 6.02
CA THR A 209 3.00 4.06 6.44
C THR A 209 3.84 5.06 5.64
N LEU A 210 3.36 5.47 4.45
CA LEU A 210 4.09 6.33 3.52
C LEU A 210 3.92 7.82 3.85
N TYR A 211 2.79 8.23 4.43
CA TYR A 211 2.51 9.64 4.73
C TYR A 211 2.89 9.98 6.16
N ARG A 212 3.76 10.98 6.33
CA ARG A 212 4.27 11.41 7.64
C ARG A 212 3.91 12.84 8.03
N THR A 213 3.46 13.66 7.09
CA THR A 213 3.12 15.06 7.36
C THR A 213 1.70 15.18 7.88
N SER A 214 1.46 16.03 8.87
CA SER A 214 0.12 16.31 9.38
C SER A 214 -0.74 16.96 8.30
N PHE A 215 -2.02 16.59 8.24
CA PHE A 215 -3.00 17.25 7.38
C PHE A 215 -3.51 18.53 8.05
N ILE A 216 -3.67 19.59 7.27
CA ILE A 216 -4.21 20.86 7.75
C ILE A 216 -5.62 20.99 7.18
N LEU A 217 -6.63 20.67 7.99
CA LEU A 217 -8.03 20.82 7.60
C LEU A 217 -8.43 22.30 7.59
N ARG A 218 -9.04 22.76 6.51
CA ARG A 218 -9.54 24.13 6.35
C ARG A 218 -10.95 24.12 5.77
N ASN A 219 -11.61 25.28 5.70
CA ASN A 219 -13.04 25.32 5.36
C ASN A 219 -13.28 24.74 3.96
N LYS A 220 -12.42 25.07 3.00
CA LYS A 220 -12.56 24.57 1.64
C LYS A 220 -12.30 23.07 1.53
N THR A 221 -11.22 22.58 2.13
CA THR A 221 -10.92 21.13 2.13
C THR A 221 -11.97 20.33 2.89
N LYS A 222 -12.51 20.86 3.98
CA LYS A 222 -13.62 20.25 4.72
C LYS A 222 -14.89 20.13 3.88
N THR A 223 -15.22 21.19 3.14
CA THR A 223 -16.37 21.20 2.22
C THR A 223 -16.20 20.11 1.16
N ILE A 224 -15.03 20.09 0.51
CA ILE A 224 -14.71 19.09 -0.53
C ILE A 224 -14.76 17.66 0.03
N ILE A 225 -14.15 17.39 1.19
CA ILE A 225 -14.19 16.05 1.82
C ILE A 225 -15.62 15.63 2.13
N THR A 226 -16.45 16.55 2.65
CA THR A 226 -17.84 16.25 3.01
C THR A 226 -18.67 15.91 1.77
N GLU A 227 -18.57 16.73 0.73
CA GLU A 227 -19.28 16.50 -0.54
C GLU A 227 -18.83 15.20 -1.23
N LEU A 228 -17.53 14.90 -1.22
CA LEU A 228 -17.01 13.65 -1.76
C LEU A 228 -17.50 12.43 -0.96
N ARG A 229 -17.51 12.51 0.38
CA ARG A 229 -18.04 11.43 1.24
C ARG A 229 -19.52 11.16 0.94
N GLU A 230 -20.32 12.21 0.75
CA GLU A 230 -21.73 12.08 0.37
C GLU A 230 -21.88 11.47 -1.02
N LEU A 231 -21.13 11.98 -2.01
CA LEU A 231 -21.16 11.46 -3.39
C LEU A 231 -20.80 9.97 -3.44
N ILE A 232 -19.74 9.56 -2.75
CA ILE A 232 -19.31 8.15 -2.67
C ILE A 232 -20.32 7.32 -1.87
N GLY A 233 -21.01 7.92 -0.90
CA GLY A 233 -22.05 7.25 -0.11
C GLY A 233 -23.35 6.97 -0.85
N ASN A 234 -23.71 7.80 -1.83
CA ASN A 234 -25.03 7.81 -2.46
C ASN A 234 -25.35 6.58 -3.32
N ASP A 235 -24.42 6.14 -4.17
CA ASP A 235 -24.57 4.94 -4.99
C ASP A 235 -23.25 4.17 -5.13
N ASN A 236 -23.28 3.04 -5.85
CA ASN A 236 -22.09 2.22 -6.12
C ASN A 236 -21.46 2.55 -7.48
N LYS A 237 -21.79 3.70 -8.07
CA LYS A 237 -21.18 4.07 -9.35
C LYS A 237 -19.76 4.57 -9.12
N PRO A 238 -18.87 4.37 -10.10
CA PRO A 238 -17.56 5.00 -10.07
C PRO A 238 -17.63 6.51 -9.86
N VAL A 239 -16.70 7.03 -9.06
CA VAL A 239 -16.53 8.47 -8.82
C VAL A 239 -15.19 8.89 -9.38
N ARG A 240 -15.19 9.91 -10.23
CA ARG A 240 -13.96 10.47 -10.79
C ARG A 240 -13.71 11.85 -10.18
N ILE A 241 -12.57 12.03 -9.55
CA ILE A 241 -12.13 13.32 -9.03
C ILE A 241 -11.24 13.98 -10.08
N VAL A 242 -11.63 15.16 -10.54
CA VAL A 242 -10.91 15.90 -11.56
C VAL A 242 -10.34 17.18 -10.95
N GLY A 243 -9.07 17.44 -11.15
CA GLY A 243 -8.45 18.68 -10.66
C GLY A 243 -7.12 18.99 -11.34
N PRO A 244 -6.62 20.23 -11.23
CA PRO A 244 -5.33 20.62 -11.77
C PRO A 244 -4.18 19.76 -11.23
N SER A 245 -3.12 19.61 -12.03
CA SER A 245 -1.86 19.01 -11.56
C SER A 245 -1.34 19.71 -10.31
N LYS A 246 -0.70 18.97 -9.40
CA LYS A 246 -0.06 19.50 -8.17
C LYS A 246 -1.06 20.14 -7.15
N SER A 247 -2.36 19.92 -7.32
CA SER A 247 -3.45 20.38 -6.42
C SER A 247 -3.64 19.54 -5.14
N GLY A 248 -2.77 18.57 -4.87
CA GLY A 248 -2.86 17.75 -3.65
C GLY A 248 -3.97 16.69 -3.65
N MET A 249 -4.56 16.35 -4.81
CA MET A 249 -5.60 15.30 -4.93
C MET A 249 -5.21 13.97 -4.25
N SER A 250 -3.99 13.49 -4.45
CA SER A 250 -3.49 12.27 -3.79
C SER A 250 -3.55 12.37 -2.27
N ARG A 251 -3.25 13.55 -1.71
CA ARG A 251 -3.35 13.79 -0.27
C ARG A 251 -4.81 13.88 0.18
N LEU A 252 -5.66 14.54 -0.60
CA LEU A 252 -7.10 14.61 -0.32
C LEU A 252 -7.74 13.23 -0.29
N LEU A 253 -7.41 12.36 -1.25
CA LEU A 253 -7.85 10.96 -1.29
C LEU A 253 -7.43 10.19 -0.04
N PHE A 254 -6.19 10.38 0.42
CA PHE A 254 -5.67 9.73 1.62
C PHE A 254 -6.43 10.13 2.89
N GLU A 255 -6.85 11.39 2.97
CA GLU A 255 -7.56 11.95 4.12
C GLU A 255 -9.08 11.73 4.08
N LEU A 256 -9.59 11.28 2.93
CA LEU A 256 -11.00 11.26 2.61
C LEU A 256 -11.86 10.55 3.67
N PHE A 257 -11.39 9.45 4.27
CA PHE A 257 -12.14 8.70 5.28
C PHE A 257 -11.52 8.75 6.69
N ARG A 258 -10.44 9.53 6.87
CA ARG A 258 -9.72 9.64 8.13
C ARG A 258 -10.41 10.62 9.08
N LYS A 259 -10.12 10.47 10.37
CA LYS A 259 -10.42 11.50 11.36
C LYS A 259 -9.57 12.74 11.10
N ASN A 260 -10.20 13.89 10.98
CA ASN A 260 -9.53 15.18 10.80
C ASN A 260 -10.26 16.25 11.60
N GLU A 261 -9.68 16.68 12.71
CA GLU A 261 -10.31 17.63 13.65
C GLU A 261 -11.75 17.22 14.01
N ASP A 262 -12.75 17.87 13.42
CA ASP A 262 -14.18 17.65 13.64
C ASP A 262 -14.85 16.71 12.61
N LEU A 263 -14.14 16.31 11.57
CA LEU A 263 -14.56 15.23 10.69
C LEU A 263 -14.28 13.89 11.35
N GLU A 264 -15.34 13.18 11.74
CA GLU A 264 -15.22 11.84 12.29
C GLU A 264 -14.73 10.83 11.23
N GLU A 265 -14.08 9.79 11.74
CA GLU A 265 -13.56 8.70 10.92
C GLU A 265 -14.69 7.85 10.32
N ASN A 266 -14.49 7.36 9.10
CA ASN A 266 -15.30 6.27 8.56
C ASN A 266 -14.47 4.98 8.53
N SER A 267 -14.34 4.34 9.70
CA SER A 267 -13.54 3.12 9.90
C SER A 267 -14.02 1.98 8.99
N GLU A 268 -15.31 1.98 8.63
CA GLU A 268 -15.88 1.02 7.70
C GLU A 268 -15.19 1.08 6.32
N TYR A 269 -15.07 2.27 5.75
CA TYR A 269 -14.39 2.46 4.47
C TYR A 269 -12.88 2.28 4.58
N LEU A 270 -12.23 2.77 5.65
CA LEU A 270 -10.77 2.67 5.82
C LEU A 270 -10.25 1.24 5.71
N ASN A 271 -10.89 0.29 6.39
CA ASN A 271 -10.49 -1.13 6.36
C ASN A 271 -10.76 -1.81 5.01
N ARG A 272 -11.52 -1.15 4.12
CA ARG A 272 -11.90 -1.62 2.80
C ARG A 272 -11.08 -0.99 1.67
N ILE A 273 -10.27 0.03 1.96
CA ILE A 273 -9.48 0.73 0.93
C ILE A 273 -8.37 -0.17 0.38
N VAL A 274 -8.31 -0.16 -0.95
CA VAL A 274 -7.23 -0.71 -1.76
C VAL A 274 -6.79 0.38 -2.73
N TYR A 275 -5.52 0.77 -2.66
CA TYR A 275 -4.96 1.92 -3.36
C TYR A 275 -3.93 1.51 -4.41
N HIS A 276 -3.86 2.25 -5.52
CA HIS A 276 -2.78 2.14 -6.49
C HIS A 276 -2.46 3.50 -7.11
N ASP A 277 -1.17 3.81 -7.23
CA ASP A 277 -0.68 4.99 -7.93
C ASP A 277 -0.04 4.58 -9.26
N TYR A 278 -0.67 4.96 -10.37
CA TYR A 278 -0.15 4.70 -11.72
C TYR A 278 1.13 5.46 -12.05
N ASN A 279 1.45 6.53 -11.31
CA ASN A 279 2.69 7.29 -11.44
C ASN A 279 3.69 6.97 -10.32
N GLY A 280 3.42 5.96 -9.49
CA GLY A 280 4.20 5.67 -8.27
C GLY A 280 5.26 4.59 -8.43
N ALA A 281 5.88 4.19 -7.31
CA ALA A 281 6.82 3.06 -7.24
C ALA A 281 6.18 1.68 -7.54
N LEU A 282 4.86 1.67 -7.70
CA LEU A 282 4.02 0.50 -7.84
C LEU A 282 3.59 0.25 -9.30
N GLU A 283 4.13 1.01 -10.26
CA GLU A 283 3.87 0.82 -11.70
C GLU A 283 4.00 -0.67 -12.07
N GLY A 284 2.85 -1.33 -12.24
CA GLY A 284 2.75 -2.77 -12.43
C GLY A 284 1.40 -3.13 -13.03
N ASP A 285 1.33 -4.26 -13.71
CA ASP A 285 0.08 -4.74 -14.30
C ASP A 285 -0.91 -5.16 -13.19
N ILE A 286 -1.92 -4.33 -12.95
CA ILE A 286 -3.00 -4.61 -11.99
C ILE A 286 -4.17 -5.40 -12.60
N SER A 287 -4.13 -5.75 -13.90
CA SER A 287 -5.28 -6.34 -14.61
C SER A 287 -5.80 -7.61 -13.93
N GLN A 288 -4.90 -8.48 -13.44
CA GLN A 288 -5.29 -9.68 -12.69
C GLN A 288 -5.99 -9.36 -11.37
N LYS A 289 -5.63 -8.25 -10.71
CA LYS A 289 -6.24 -7.82 -9.44
C LYS A 289 -7.57 -7.14 -9.65
N LEU A 290 -7.72 -6.38 -10.74
CA LEU A 290 -9.02 -5.85 -11.16
C LEU A 290 -9.99 -6.99 -11.50
N ASP A 291 -9.51 -8.04 -12.19
CA ASP A 291 -10.31 -9.25 -12.47
C ASP A 291 -10.69 -10.00 -11.19
N LEU A 292 -9.78 -10.10 -10.22
CA LEU A 292 -10.07 -10.70 -8.90
C LEU A 292 -11.16 -9.92 -8.16
N LEU A 293 -11.02 -8.60 -8.07
CA LEU A 293 -11.96 -7.72 -7.36
C LEU A 293 -13.36 -7.75 -8.00
N SER A 294 -13.43 -7.71 -9.32
CA SER A 294 -14.69 -7.74 -10.07
C SER A 294 -15.37 -9.11 -9.98
N LYS A 295 -14.67 -10.22 -10.25
CA LYS A 295 -15.25 -11.58 -10.23
C LYS A 295 -15.70 -12.04 -8.85
N GLN A 296 -14.94 -11.70 -7.82
CA GLN A 296 -15.30 -12.05 -6.44
C GLN A 296 -16.30 -11.06 -5.82
N ASN A 297 -16.58 -9.95 -6.51
CA ASN A 297 -17.46 -8.88 -6.05
C ASN A 297 -17.15 -8.47 -4.59
N LEU A 298 -15.86 -8.28 -4.31
CA LEU A 298 -15.39 -7.99 -2.96
C LEU A 298 -15.85 -6.59 -2.55
N ASP A 299 -16.29 -6.47 -1.31
CA ASP A 299 -16.78 -5.22 -0.75
C ASP A 299 -15.60 -4.29 -0.38
N LYS A 300 -15.00 -3.64 -1.39
CA LYS A 300 -13.77 -2.84 -1.27
C LYS A 300 -13.95 -1.41 -1.81
N VAL A 301 -13.11 -0.48 -1.37
CA VAL A 301 -12.98 0.86 -1.96
C VAL A 301 -11.70 0.87 -2.77
N LEU A 302 -11.80 0.82 -4.09
CA LEU A 302 -10.65 0.82 -4.98
C LEU A 302 -10.31 2.26 -5.38
N ILE A 303 -9.16 2.76 -4.95
CA ILE A 303 -8.64 4.08 -5.31
C ILE A 303 -7.53 3.91 -6.34
N LEU A 304 -7.75 4.41 -7.56
CA LEU A 304 -6.75 4.44 -8.63
C LEU A 304 -6.30 5.88 -8.85
N ASP A 305 -5.19 6.24 -8.23
CA ASP A 305 -4.60 7.56 -8.38
C ASP A 305 -3.76 7.65 -9.67
N ASN A 306 -3.77 8.83 -10.29
CA ASN A 306 -3.13 9.15 -11.55
C ASN A 306 -3.52 8.20 -12.70
N CYS A 307 -4.77 7.73 -12.72
CA CYS A 307 -5.22 6.75 -13.69
C CYS A 307 -5.21 7.33 -15.12
N PRO A 308 -4.54 6.69 -16.09
CA PRO A 308 -4.50 7.18 -17.46
C PRO A 308 -5.89 7.18 -18.13
N ASP A 309 -6.26 8.29 -18.78
CA ASP A 309 -7.57 8.46 -19.44
C ASP A 309 -7.95 7.30 -20.38
N ASN A 310 -6.98 6.73 -21.09
CA ASN A 310 -7.21 5.61 -22.02
C ASN A 310 -7.58 4.28 -21.35
N LYS A 311 -7.42 4.17 -20.03
CA LYS A 311 -7.80 3.00 -19.22
C LYS A 311 -9.05 3.27 -18.38
N THR A 312 -9.30 4.51 -18.00
CA THR A 312 -10.32 4.88 -17.02
C THR A 312 -11.71 4.38 -17.40
N GLU A 313 -12.17 4.65 -18.63
CA GLU A 313 -13.52 4.23 -19.08
C GLU A 313 -13.75 2.72 -18.96
N LYS A 314 -12.78 1.92 -19.41
CA LYS A 314 -12.87 0.46 -19.33
C LYS A 314 -12.90 -0.05 -17.89
N ILE A 315 -12.19 0.62 -16.98
CA ILE A 315 -12.17 0.24 -15.57
C ILE A 315 -13.47 0.64 -14.89
N GLU A 316 -14.00 1.82 -15.21
CA GLU A 316 -15.31 2.26 -14.71
C GLU A 316 -16.41 1.28 -15.10
N GLU A 317 -16.46 0.86 -16.37
CA GLU A 317 -17.41 -0.14 -16.87
C GLU A 317 -17.35 -1.48 -16.11
N LEU A 318 -16.16 -1.91 -15.67
CA LEU A 318 -15.98 -3.16 -14.93
C LEU A 318 -16.60 -3.14 -13.54
N PHE A 319 -16.78 -1.96 -12.94
CA PHE A 319 -17.21 -1.82 -11.54
C PHE A 319 -18.57 -1.13 -11.38
N ILE A 320 -19.24 -0.74 -12.47
CA ILE A 320 -20.65 -0.30 -12.43
C ILE A 320 -21.50 -1.38 -11.75
N ASP A 321 -22.31 -0.95 -10.79
CA ASP A 321 -23.22 -1.80 -9.99
C ASP A 321 -22.55 -2.95 -9.21
N SER A 322 -21.22 -2.92 -9.08
CA SER A 322 -20.48 -3.86 -8.23
C SER A 322 -20.51 -3.44 -6.75
N LYS A 323 -20.04 -4.30 -5.86
CA LYS A 323 -19.76 -3.96 -4.44
C LYS A 323 -18.44 -3.21 -4.26
N VAL A 324 -17.63 -3.11 -5.32
CA VAL A 324 -16.40 -2.33 -5.30
C VAL A 324 -16.74 -0.88 -5.61
N LYS A 325 -16.45 0.01 -4.65
CA LYS A 325 -16.55 1.45 -4.88
C LYS A 325 -15.28 1.94 -5.56
N LEU A 326 -15.36 2.30 -6.83
CA LEU A 326 -14.23 2.81 -7.60
C LEU A 326 -14.11 4.33 -7.45
N ILE A 327 -12.90 4.79 -7.11
CA ILE A 327 -12.52 6.20 -7.09
C ILE A 327 -11.28 6.36 -7.98
N THR A 328 -11.34 7.26 -8.95
CA THR A 328 -10.21 7.55 -9.85
C THR A 328 -9.87 9.04 -9.84
N THR A 329 -8.61 9.41 -10.02
CA THR A 329 -8.22 10.81 -10.28
C THR A 329 -7.84 11.03 -11.73
N SER A 330 -8.14 12.22 -12.24
CA SER A 330 -7.67 12.69 -13.55
C SER A 330 -7.43 14.21 -13.52
N ASN A 331 -6.66 14.70 -14.49
CA ASN A 331 -6.45 16.13 -14.70
C ASN A 331 -7.42 16.72 -15.74
N THR A 332 -8.17 15.86 -16.44
CA THR A 332 -9.04 16.22 -17.55
C THR A 332 -10.47 15.77 -17.24
N SER A 333 -11.43 16.70 -17.38
CA SER A 333 -12.85 16.37 -17.31
C SER A 333 -13.28 15.81 -18.66
N HIS A 334 -14.01 14.70 -18.65
CA HIS A 334 -14.61 14.10 -19.84
C HIS A 334 -16.14 14.19 -19.81
N SER A 335 -16.70 15.02 -18.91
CA SER A 335 -18.16 15.21 -18.76
C SER A 335 -18.92 13.91 -18.48
N ALA A 336 -18.30 12.97 -17.75
CA ALA A 336 -18.94 11.73 -17.30
C ALA A 336 -19.97 12.00 -16.18
N HIS A 337 -20.88 11.05 -15.93
CA HIS A 337 -22.03 11.27 -15.04
C HIS A 337 -21.69 11.50 -13.56
N ASN A 338 -20.48 11.14 -13.09
CA ASN A 338 -20.08 11.16 -11.69
C ASN A 338 -18.69 11.80 -11.46
N GLU A 339 -18.44 12.92 -12.12
CA GLU A 339 -17.23 13.71 -11.89
C GLU A 339 -17.41 14.71 -10.74
N TYR A 340 -16.44 14.74 -9.82
CA TYR A 340 -16.29 15.82 -8.84
C TYR A 340 -15.12 16.71 -9.27
N ILE A 341 -15.41 17.96 -9.63
CA ILE A 341 -14.43 18.88 -10.19
C ILE A 341 -13.91 19.81 -9.09
N ILE A 342 -12.61 19.75 -8.85
CA ILE A 342 -11.86 20.72 -8.05
C ILE A 342 -11.28 21.75 -9.02
N SER A 343 -11.83 22.94 -9.05
CA SER A 343 -11.40 23.99 -9.98
C SER A 343 -10.09 24.66 -9.55
N GLU A 344 -9.41 25.36 -10.46
CA GLU A 344 -8.23 26.18 -10.13
C GLU A 344 -8.52 27.21 -9.02
N ARG A 345 -9.74 27.74 -8.98
CA ARG A 345 -10.18 28.66 -7.92
C ARG A 345 -10.24 27.97 -6.56
N ASP A 346 -10.75 26.74 -6.53
CA ASP A 346 -10.81 25.95 -5.29
C ASP A 346 -9.40 25.64 -4.79
N VAL A 347 -8.47 25.29 -5.69
CA VAL A 347 -7.06 25.04 -5.34
C VAL A 347 -6.40 26.31 -4.78
N LEU A 348 -6.61 27.47 -5.42
CA LEU A 348 -6.09 28.75 -4.91
C LEU A 348 -6.65 29.09 -3.53
N GLU A 349 -7.95 28.89 -3.31
CA GLU A 349 -8.59 29.09 -2.01
C GLU A 349 -7.97 28.20 -0.93
N ILE A 350 -7.77 26.91 -1.23
CA ILE A 350 -7.09 25.97 -0.32
C ILE A 350 -5.66 26.45 0.01
N CYS A 351 -4.89 26.89 -0.99
CA CYS A 351 -3.54 27.42 -0.79
C CYS A 351 -3.53 28.62 0.17
N ILE A 352 -4.48 29.56 -0.01
CA ILE A 352 -4.62 30.76 0.84
C ILE A 352 -4.92 30.34 2.29
N GLU A 353 -5.94 29.49 2.49
CA GLU A 353 -6.33 29.03 3.83
C GLU A 353 -5.20 28.30 4.57
N ILE A 354 -4.34 27.59 3.83
CA ILE A 354 -3.16 26.89 4.39
C ILE A 354 -2.04 27.89 4.71
N LEU A 355 -1.77 28.89 3.84
CA LEU A 355 -0.73 29.90 4.08
C LEU A 355 -1.08 30.85 5.24
N GLU A 356 -2.36 31.14 5.44
CA GLU A 356 -2.86 31.97 6.55
C GLU A 356 -2.52 31.43 7.94
N THR A 357 -2.10 30.17 8.03
CA THR A 357 -1.64 29.57 9.28
C THR A 357 -0.33 30.18 9.79
N LYS A 358 0.46 30.77 8.89
CA LYS A 358 1.76 31.38 9.19
C LYS A 358 1.84 32.84 8.74
N PHE A 359 1.19 33.20 7.63
CA PHE A 359 1.29 34.52 7.00
C PHE A 359 0.00 35.32 7.16
N SER A 360 0.10 36.66 7.05
CA SER A 360 -1.09 37.52 6.97
C SER A 360 -1.91 37.24 5.70
N TYR A 361 -3.23 37.44 5.74
CA TYR A 361 -4.15 37.25 4.59
C TYR A 361 -3.60 37.81 3.26
N ASN A 362 -3.19 39.08 3.24
CA ASN A 362 -2.69 39.72 2.01
C ASN A 362 -1.45 39.01 1.46
N LYS A 363 -0.54 38.58 2.35
CA LYS A 363 0.68 37.87 1.93
C LYS A 363 0.38 36.43 1.51
N ALA A 364 -0.57 35.76 2.16
CA ALA A 364 -1.05 34.44 1.76
C ALA A 364 -1.65 34.48 0.34
N VAL A 365 -2.46 35.50 0.02
CA VAL A 365 -3.00 35.71 -1.32
C VAL A 365 -1.90 35.97 -2.34
N GLU A 366 -0.94 36.84 -2.03
CA GLU A 366 0.21 37.12 -2.90
C GLU A 366 0.98 35.83 -3.22
N LEU A 367 1.43 35.10 -2.19
CA LEU A 367 2.17 33.86 -2.33
C LEU A 367 1.35 32.77 -3.05
N ALA A 368 0.07 32.60 -2.74
CA ALA A 368 -0.77 31.60 -3.40
C ALA A 368 -0.89 31.83 -4.91
N ASN A 369 -0.98 33.10 -5.34
CA ASN A 369 -0.99 33.48 -6.75
C ASN A 369 0.36 33.22 -7.41
N GLU A 370 1.46 33.59 -6.76
CA GLU A 370 2.82 33.34 -7.27
C GLU A 370 3.14 31.84 -7.40
N LEU A 371 2.62 31.03 -6.47
CA LEU A 371 2.79 29.57 -6.47
C LEU A 371 1.81 28.85 -7.42
N ASN A 372 0.86 29.56 -8.03
CA ASN A 372 -0.10 29.07 -9.02
C ASN A 372 -0.77 27.74 -8.62
N GLY A 373 -1.26 27.63 -7.39
CA GLY A 373 -1.96 26.44 -6.89
C GLY A 373 -1.08 25.22 -6.59
N ASN A 374 0.25 25.36 -6.59
CA ASN A 374 1.16 24.26 -6.25
C ASN A 374 1.21 24.02 -4.73
N LEU A 375 0.34 23.13 -4.25
CA LEU A 375 0.19 22.84 -2.83
C LEU A 375 1.46 22.27 -2.19
N LYS A 376 2.31 21.58 -2.95
CA LYS A 376 3.59 21.10 -2.44
C LYS A 376 4.52 22.26 -2.05
N LYS A 377 4.61 23.32 -2.87
CA LYS A 377 5.39 24.53 -2.55
C LYS A 377 4.77 25.32 -1.39
N VAL A 378 3.44 25.33 -1.29
CA VAL A 378 2.72 25.96 -0.17
C VAL A 378 3.12 25.30 1.15
N VAL A 379 3.12 23.96 1.22
CA VAL A 379 3.51 23.24 2.44
C VAL A 379 4.97 23.53 2.81
N LEU A 380 5.87 23.60 1.83
CA LEU A 380 7.28 23.94 2.08
C LEU A 380 7.45 25.34 2.68
N ASN A 381 6.64 26.32 2.25
CA ASN A 381 6.64 27.68 2.80
C ASN A 381 6.23 27.76 4.29
N LEU A 382 5.50 26.75 4.78
CA LEU A 382 5.11 26.65 6.18
C LEU A 382 6.20 26.11 7.09
N SER A 383 7.30 25.59 6.55
CA SER A 383 8.40 25.08 7.38
C SER A 383 8.96 26.16 8.32
N GLU A 384 9.41 25.77 9.50
CA GLU A 384 9.89 26.70 10.53
C GLU A 384 11.12 27.52 10.06
N ASN A 385 11.89 26.97 9.12
CA ASN A 385 13.11 27.58 8.60
C ASN A 385 12.85 28.68 7.53
N VAL A 386 11.62 28.78 7.01
CA VAL A 386 11.23 29.80 6.03
C VAL A 386 10.92 31.12 6.73
N SER A 387 11.45 32.22 6.18
CA SER A 387 11.25 33.57 6.69
C SER A 387 9.77 33.95 6.81
N SER A 388 9.49 34.98 7.61
CA SER A 388 8.14 35.56 7.72
C SER A 388 7.63 36.18 6.41
N GLU A 389 8.49 36.37 5.41
CA GLU A 389 8.13 36.88 4.09
C GLU A 389 7.79 35.77 3.09
N GLY A 390 8.10 34.50 3.38
CA GLY A 390 7.89 33.39 2.44
C GLY A 390 8.89 33.37 1.29
N GLN A 391 8.96 32.24 0.59
CA GLN A 391 9.84 32.01 -0.55
C GLN A 391 9.10 31.26 -1.66
N THR A 392 9.17 31.76 -2.89
CA THR A 392 8.55 31.12 -4.04
C THR A 392 9.49 30.19 -4.80
N SER A 393 10.81 30.37 -4.62
CA SER A 393 11.82 29.51 -5.25
C SER A 393 11.84 28.13 -4.60
N THR A 394 11.66 27.09 -5.42
CA THR A 394 11.73 25.69 -4.97
C THR A 394 13.11 25.38 -4.40
N LEU A 395 14.17 25.93 -5.00
CA LEU A 395 15.55 25.69 -4.57
C LEU A 395 15.83 26.22 -3.16
N GLU A 396 15.32 27.41 -2.83
CA GLU A 396 15.51 27.99 -1.51
C GLU A 396 14.75 27.22 -0.43
N LEU A 397 13.50 26.84 -0.74
CA LEU A 397 12.67 26.01 0.13
C LEU A 397 13.35 24.67 0.45
N ILE A 398 13.88 23.98 -0.57
CA ILE A 398 14.57 22.69 -0.38
C ILE A 398 15.85 22.85 0.44
N LYS A 399 16.64 23.91 0.19
CA LYS A 399 17.86 24.19 0.96
C LYS A 399 17.58 24.32 2.45
N GLN A 400 16.48 25.00 2.79
CA GLN A 400 16.05 25.17 4.17
C GLN A 400 15.47 23.90 4.78
N GLU A 401 14.78 23.06 4.00
CA GLU A 401 14.23 21.78 4.44
C GLU A 401 15.33 20.76 4.76
N ILE A 402 16.32 20.60 3.87
CA ILE A 402 17.40 19.62 4.09
C ILE A 402 18.45 20.09 5.11
N GLY A 403 18.50 21.39 5.40
CA GLY A 403 19.43 22.02 6.32
C GLY A 403 20.83 22.24 5.75
N GLN A 404 21.48 23.32 6.17
CA GLN A 404 22.77 23.77 5.61
C GLN A 404 23.86 22.68 5.63
N GLY A 405 23.94 21.88 6.69
CA GLY A 405 24.94 20.80 6.77
C GLY A 405 24.80 19.69 5.72
N ASN A 406 23.59 19.46 5.18
CA ASN A 406 23.39 18.53 4.06
C ASN A 406 23.54 19.24 2.71
N VAL A 407 23.19 20.52 2.63
CA VAL A 407 23.52 21.37 1.47
C VAL A 407 25.02 21.36 1.22
N ASP A 408 25.82 21.56 2.27
CA ASP A 408 27.29 21.59 2.21
C ASP A 408 27.89 20.25 1.77
N LYS A 409 27.19 19.12 1.98
CA LYS A 409 27.56 17.79 1.48
C LYS A 409 27.24 17.56 0.00
N GLY A 410 26.64 18.54 -0.70
CA GLY A 410 26.30 18.44 -2.12
C GLY A 410 24.90 17.86 -2.41
N ALA A 411 24.01 17.82 -1.42
CA ALA A 411 22.67 17.23 -1.61
C ALA A 411 21.81 17.94 -2.68
N ILE A 412 21.88 19.27 -2.75
CA ILE A 412 21.16 20.06 -3.77
C ILE A 412 21.72 19.79 -5.17
N GLU A 413 23.05 19.70 -5.27
CA GLU A 413 23.71 19.41 -6.54
C GLU A 413 23.33 18.00 -7.02
N LEU A 414 23.33 17.01 -6.13
CA LEU A 414 22.91 15.65 -6.45
C LEU A 414 21.45 15.58 -6.88
N LEU A 415 20.56 16.23 -6.14
CA LEU A 415 19.15 16.33 -6.48
C LEU A 415 18.93 16.96 -7.86
N THR A 416 19.64 18.05 -8.15
CA THR A 416 19.60 18.74 -9.44
C THR A 416 20.10 17.82 -10.55
N ASN A 417 21.25 17.16 -10.38
CA ASN A 417 21.80 16.26 -11.39
C ASN A 417 20.93 15.02 -11.61
N ILE A 418 20.29 14.46 -10.58
CA ILE A 418 19.30 13.39 -10.74
C ILE A 418 18.07 13.90 -11.52
N SER A 419 17.61 15.13 -11.26
CA SER A 419 16.44 15.73 -11.94
C SER A 419 16.60 15.87 -13.45
N LEU A 420 17.84 15.87 -13.95
CA LEU A 420 18.14 15.92 -15.38
C LEU A 420 17.73 14.64 -16.12
N PHE A 421 17.49 13.54 -15.39
CA PHE A 421 17.13 12.25 -15.95
C PHE A 421 15.71 11.90 -15.50
N LYS A 422 14.89 11.42 -16.43
CA LYS A 422 13.52 10.94 -16.12
C LYS A 422 13.49 9.93 -14.96
N HIS A 423 14.50 9.07 -14.87
CA HIS A 423 14.80 8.21 -13.73
C HIS A 423 16.24 7.68 -13.82
N LEU A 424 16.86 7.43 -12.67
CA LEU A 424 18.24 6.93 -12.54
C LEU A 424 18.27 5.53 -11.91
N GLY A 425 18.94 4.57 -12.55
CA GLY A 425 19.09 3.22 -12.04
C GLY A 425 20.08 3.15 -10.87
N VAL A 426 19.65 2.56 -9.76
CA VAL A 426 20.45 2.52 -8.51
C VAL A 426 20.60 1.12 -7.90
N ARG A 427 19.92 0.10 -8.44
CA ARG A 427 19.91 -1.27 -7.88
C ARG A 427 19.91 -2.35 -8.94
N ASN A 428 20.26 -3.57 -8.52
CA ASN A 428 20.16 -4.80 -9.29
C ASN A 428 20.79 -4.66 -10.68
N TRP A 429 20.03 -4.93 -11.73
CA TRP A 429 20.48 -4.88 -13.12
C TRP A 429 20.85 -3.46 -13.58
N TYR A 430 20.42 -2.41 -12.86
CA TYR A 430 20.63 -1.02 -13.23
C TYR A 430 21.64 -0.27 -12.35
N GLU A 431 22.31 -0.95 -11.41
CA GLU A 431 23.32 -0.34 -10.53
C GLU A 431 24.50 0.28 -11.32
N HIS A 432 24.81 -0.26 -12.49
CA HIS A 432 25.81 0.29 -13.41
C HIS A 432 25.49 1.72 -13.86
N GLU A 433 24.20 2.12 -13.93
CA GLU A 433 23.81 3.50 -14.28
C GLU A 433 24.28 4.48 -13.20
N LEU A 434 24.10 4.14 -11.91
CA LEU A 434 24.60 4.95 -10.79
C LEU A 434 26.12 5.04 -10.78
N VAL A 435 26.83 3.95 -11.11
CA VAL A 435 28.30 3.96 -11.23
C VAL A 435 28.77 4.92 -12.32
N THR A 436 28.14 4.88 -13.50
CA THR A 436 28.45 5.81 -14.60
C THR A 436 28.12 7.25 -14.21
N PHE A 437 26.91 7.49 -13.68
CA PHE A 437 26.48 8.80 -13.21
C PHE A 437 27.46 9.39 -12.19
N LYS A 438 27.83 8.62 -11.17
CA LYS A 438 28.78 9.03 -10.14
C LYS A 438 30.14 9.39 -10.73
N THR A 439 30.64 8.60 -11.68
CA THR A 439 31.97 8.82 -12.28
C THR A 439 32.05 10.14 -13.04
N ILE A 440 30.93 10.55 -13.63
CA ILE A 440 30.81 11.74 -14.47
C ILE A 440 30.50 13.00 -13.65
N PHE A 441 29.51 12.95 -12.77
CA PHE A 441 29.06 14.12 -12.00
C PHE A 441 29.85 14.33 -10.70
N TYR A 442 30.44 13.27 -10.13
CA TYR A 442 31.15 13.31 -8.84
C TYR A 442 32.51 12.58 -8.93
N PRO A 443 33.43 13.05 -9.80
CA PRO A 443 34.76 12.47 -9.89
C PRO A 443 35.48 12.60 -8.55
N GLY A 444 36.05 11.49 -8.04
CA GLY A 444 36.78 11.47 -6.76
C GLY A 444 35.96 11.14 -5.50
N GLU A 445 34.62 11.22 -5.54
CA GLU A 445 33.80 10.83 -4.39
C GLU A 445 33.74 9.30 -4.19
N SER A 446 33.38 8.81 -3.00
CA SER A 446 33.11 7.39 -2.80
C SER A 446 31.66 7.03 -3.14
N MET A 447 31.39 5.76 -3.50
CA MET A 447 30.02 5.32 -3.73
C MET A 447 29.18 5.38 -2.44
N GLU A 448 29.80 5.14 -1.29
CA GLU A 448 29.17 5.27 0.03
C GLU A 448 28.72 6.72 0.30
N SER A 449 29.54 7.70 -0.08
CA SER A 449 29.21 9.14 0.04
C SER A 449 27.95 9.47 -0.77
N VAL A 450 27.93 9.11 -2.06
CA VAL A 450 26.76 9.36 -2.94
C VAL A 450 25.52 8.64 -2.44
N ASN A 451 25.63 7.36 -2.06
CA ASN A 451 24.51 6.61 -1.51
C ASN A 451 23.97 7.20 -0.22
N SER A 452 24.83 7.73 0.65
CA SER A 452 24.39 8.38 1.89
C SER A 452 23.52 9.61 1.61
N ILE A 453 23.86 10.39 0.57
CA ILE A 453 23.07 11.56 0.15
C ILE A 453 21.76 11.10 -0.53
N ILE A 454 21.78 10.05 -1.35
CA ILE A 454 20.56 9.45 -1.92
C ILE A 454 19.60 9.03 -0.80
N GLU A 455 20.10 8.37 0.24
CA GLU A 455 19.27 7.98 1.38
C GLU A 455 18.73 9.19 2.16
N ILE A 456 19.50 10.28 2.29
CA ILE A 456 18.99 11.55 2.85
C ILE A 456 17.84 12.10 1.98
N LEU A 457 18.02 12.16 0.66
CA LEU A 457 17.00 12.67 -0.26
C LEU A 457 15.73 11.79 -0.27
N LEU A 458 15.88 10.47 -0.08
CA LEU A 458 14.76 9.53 0.09
C LEU A 458 14.02 9.77 1.40
N VAL A 459 14.75 9.93 2.52
CA VAL A 459 14.15 10.19 3.85
C VAL A 459 13.38 11.51 3.85
N GLN A 460 13.87 12.52 3.13
CA GLN A 460 13.21 13.81 2.97
C GLN A 460 12.13 13.84 1.87
N ASN A 461 11.83 12.70 1.22
CA ASN A 461 10.85 12.58 0.13
C ASN A 461 11.09 13.55 -1.05
N LEU A 462 12.35 13.92 -1.29
CA LEU A 462 12.76 14.74 -2.43
C LEU A 462 12.94 13.90 -3.70
N ILE A 463 13.34 12.65 -3.51
CA ILE A 463 13.34 11.60 -4.53
C ILE A 463 12.54 10.41 -4.01
N ASN A 464 11.97 9.62 -4.91
CA ASN A 464 11.31 8.36 -4.59
C ASN A 464 11.98 7.21 -5.35
N ARG A 465 11.97 6.01 -4.77
CA ARG A 465 12.48 4.79 -5.37
C ARG A 465 11.35 4.06 -6.09
N LYS A 466 11.46 3.91 -7.42
CA LYS A 466 10.56 3.13 -8.27
C LYS A 466 11.26 1.85 -8.73
N GLY A 467 11.00 0.73 -8.05
CA GLY A 467 11.72 -0.52 -8.31
C GLY A 467 13.23 -0.35 -8.17
N ASP A 468 13.96 -0.58 -9.26
CA ASP A 468 15.42 -0.45 -9.33
C ASP A 468 15.92 0.98 -9.58
N PHE A 469 15.01 1.94 -9.72
CA PHE A 469 15.30 3.33 -10.08
C PHE A 469 14.98 4.31 -8.97
N VAL A 470 15.57 5.50 -9.03
CA VAL A 470 15.13 6.70 -8.31
C VAL A 470 14.66 7.76 -9.28
N GLN A 471 13.66 8.54 -8.84
CA GLN A 471 13.10 9.66 -9.59
C GLN A 471 12.85 10.84 -8.64
N VAL A 472 13.06 12.07 -9.12
CA VAL A 472 12.78 13.28 -8.36
C VAL A 472 11.28 13.45 -8.16
N GLN A 473 10.85 13.76 -6.94
CA GLN A 473 9.43 13.91 -6.58
C GLN A 473 8.97 15.36 -6.43
N ILE A 474 9.90 16.31 -6.34
CA ILE A 474 9.65 17.75 -6.27
C ILE A 474 9.44 18.34 -7.66
N ASP A 475 9.32 19.67 -7.76
CA ASP A 475 9.19 20.40 -9.03
C ASP A 475 10.49 20.31 -9.87
N GLU A 476 10.73 19.12 -10.43
CA GLU A 476 11.90 18.78 -11.25
C GLU A 476 12.08 19.74 -12.43
N GLU A 477 10.98 20.32 -12.93
CA GLU A 477 10.97 21.26 -14.03
C GLU A 477 11.76 22.54 -13.72
N GLU A 478 11.66 23.06 -12.48
CA GLU A 478 12.42 24.26 -12.06
C GLU A 478 13.92 23.95 -11.93
N LEU A 479 14.27 22.76 -11.44
CA LEU A 479 15.68 22.32 -11.33
C LEU A 479 16.31 22.12 -12.71
N VAL A 480 15.61 21.44 -13.62
CA VAL A 480 16.05 21.22 -15.00
C VAL A 480 16.16 22.56 -15.72
N TYR A 481 15.15 23.43 -15.56
CA TYR A 481 15.17 24.78 -16.13
C TYR A 481 16.40 25.58 -15.69
N GLU A 482 16.67 25.69 -14.39
CA GLU A 482 17.82 26.45 -13.88
C GLU A 482 19.16 25.83 -14.31
N TRP A 483 19.23 24.51 -14.44
CA TRP A 483 20.43 23.85 -14.94
C TRP A 483 20.73 24.20 -16.39
N TRP A 484 19.71 24.13 -17.27
CA TRP A 484 19.83 24.43 -18.70
C TRP A 484 20.01 25.91 -19.01
N LYS A 485 19.37 26.78 -18.24
CA LYS A 485 19.55 28.24 -18.31
C LYS A 485 21.02 28.63 -18.07
N ASN A 486 21.71 27.90 -17.20
CA ASN A 486 23.11 28.13 -16.83
C ASN A 486 24.06 27.08 -17.44
N ILE A 487 23.76 26.58 -18.65
CA ILE A 487 24.62 25.60 -19.32
C ILE A 487 25.90 26.24 -19.86
N ASP A 488 27.04 25.60 -19.62
CA ASP A 488 28.37 26.05 -20.04
C ASP A 488 29.16 24.92 -20.73
N ALA A 489 30.35 25.25 -21.22
CA ALA A 489 31.21 24.31 -21.93
C ALA A 489 31.58 23.08 -21.09
N THR A 490 31.78 23.25 -19.78
CA THR A 490 32.15 22.18 -18.85
C THR A 490 31.01 21.19 -18.62
N LYS A 491 29.79 21.69 -18.42
CA LYS A 491 28.58 20.86 -18.29
C LYS A 491 28.26 20.07 -19.56
N ILE A 492 28.50 20.69 -20.73
CA ILE A 492 28.38 20.00 -22.01
C ILE A 492 29.39 18.86 -22.09
N ASP A 493 30.65 19.11 -21.73
CA ASP A 493 31.69 18.07 -21.72
C ASP A 493 31.36 16.93 -20.74
N THR A 494 30.83 17.24 -19.56
CA THR A 494 30.33 16.24 -18.60
C THR A 494 29.32 15.30 -19.24
N LEU A 495 28.33 15.83 -19.98
CA LEU A 495 27.30 15.02 -20.64
C LEU A 495 27.80 14.29 -21.88
N HIS A 496 28.69 14.89 -22.69
CA HIS A 496 29.29 14.21 -23.84
C HIS A 496 30.16 13.02 -23.44
N ASN A 497 30.73 13.06 -22.23
CA ASN A 497 31.51 11.96 -21.65
C ASN A 497 30.63 10.87 -21.01
N LEU A 498 29.30 11.04 -20.97
CA LEU A 498 28.38 10.07 -20.41
C LEU A 498 28.25 8.85 -21.33
N ASN A 499 29.10 7.84 -21.12
CA ASN A 499 29.13 6.61 -21.91
C ASN A 499 28.03 5.61 -21.48
N ASN A 500 26.77 6.05 -21.54
CA ASN A 500 25.59 5.21 -21.33
C ASN A 500 24.40 5.75 -22.13
N ASP A 501 24.16 5.13 -23.28
CA ASP A 501 23.12 5.56 -24.24
C ASP A 501 21.72 5.62 -23.63
N ARG A 502 21.38 4.69 -22.74
CA ARG A 502 20.06 4.66 -22.09
C ARG A 502 19.88 5.84 -21.16
N LEU A 503 20.91 6.14 -20.36
CA LEU A 503 20.87 7.25 -19.43
C LEU A 503 20.86 8.59 -20.17
N LEU A 504 21.65 8.70 -21.25
CA LEU A 504 21.69 9.88 -22.12
C LEU A 504 20.36 10.10 -22.86
N TYR A 505 19.68 9.03 -23.28
CA TYR A 505 18.33 9.13 -23.84
C TYR A 505 17.31 9.65 -22.81
N ARG A 506 17.33 9.15 -21.57
CA ARG A 506 16.46 9.65 -20.48
C ARG A 506 16.73 11.11 -20.12
N PHE A 507 17.94 11.59 -20.34
CA PHE A 507 18.29 12.99 -20.20
C PHE A 507 17.58 13.85 -21.25
N PHE A 508 17.60 13.43 -22.52
CA PHE A 508 16.92 14.15 -23.60
C PHE A 508 15.39 14.11 -23.47
N GLU A 509 14.81 12.96 -23.08
CA GLU A 509 13.37 12.88 -22.81
C GLU A 509 12.95 13.90 -21.73
N GLN A 510 13.75 14.02 -20.66
CA GLN A 510 13.47 14.94 -19.56
C GLN A 510 13.57 16.41 -19.98
N LEU A 511 14.57 16.78 -20.79
CA LEU A 511 14.68 18.11 -21.38
C LEU A 511 13.44 18.44 -22.21
N ILE A 512 13.05 17.56 -23.14
CA ILE A 512 11.93 17.80 -24.05
C ILE A 512 10.62 17.91 -23.27
N LYS A 513 10.40 17.03 -22.29
CA LYS A 513 9.25 17.09 -21.38
C LYS A 513 9.18 18.45 -20.69
N THR A 514 10.30 18.88 -20.10
CA THR A 514 10.39 20.15 -19.36
C THR A 514 10.17 21.34 -20.29
N HIS A 515 10.75 21.36 -21.49
CA HIS A 515 10.58 22.47 -22.43
C HIS A 515 9.13 22.60 -22.92
N LYS A 516 8.41 21.47 -23.07
CA LYS A 516 6.98 21.46 -23.44
C LYS A 516 6.08 22.00 -22.34
N SER A 517 6.41 21.78 -21.07
CA SER A 517 5.64 22.30 -19.93
C SER A 517 6.03 23.73 -19.56
N ASN A 518 7.32 24.04 -19.56
CA ASN A 518 7.89 25.34 -19.27
C ASN A 518 9.01 25.68 -20.28
N ALA A 519 8.73 26.62 -21.19
CA ALA A 519 9.65 26.97 -22.26
C ALA A 519 10.98 27.53 -21.70
N ILE A 520 12.04 26.73 -21.83
CA ILE A 520 13.42 27.10 -21.43
C ILE A 520 13.96 28.20 -22.38
N PRO A 521 14.28 29.41 -21.87
CA PRO A 521 14.83 30.51 -22.68
C PRO A 521 16.17 30.14 -23.29
N ALA A 522 16.40 30.62 -24.52
CA ALA A 522 17.64 30.41 -25.27
C ALA A 522 18.04 28.92 -25.46
N LEU A 523 17.10 27.97 -25.27
CA LEU A 523 17.37 26.55 -25.47
C LEU A 523 17.84 26.27 -26.90
N GLU A 524 17.19 26.87 -27.90
CA GLU A 524 17.61 26.79 -29.30
C GLU A 524 19.08 27.19 -29.47
N GLN A 525 19.48 28.34 -28.93
CA GLN A 525 20.88 28.80 -29.00
C GLN A 525 21.82 27.85 -28.25
N ASN A 526 21.40 27.31 -27.10
CA ASN A 526 22.19 26.39 -26.28
C ASN A 526 22.32 24.97 -26.87
N LEU A 527 21.45 24.60 -27.82
CA LEU A 527 21.54 23.35 -28.55
C LEU A 527 22.32 23.53 -29.86
N PHE A 528 22.00 24.56 -30.64
CA PHE A 528 22.44 24.71 -32.04
C PHE A 528 23.57 25.74 -32.26
N GLY A 529 23.94 26.53 -31.26
CA GLY A 529 24.98 27.55 -31.38
C GLY A 529 26.41 27.00 -31.61
N THR A 530 27.33 27.88 -32.00
CA THR A 530 28.76 27.55 -32.09
C THR A 530 29.31 27.17 -30.71
N ASP A 531 29.99 26.03 -30.59
CA ASP A 531 30.45 25.43 -29.32
C ASP A 531 29.34 25.06 -28.32
N LYS A 532 28.12 24.83 -28.81
CA LYS A 532 26.96 24.42 -28.02
C LYS A 532 26.63 22.95 -28.21
N PHE A 533 25.66 22.43 -27.44
CA PHE A 533 25.52 21.00 -27.17
C PHE A 533 25.61 20.10 -28.41
N LEU A 534 24.82 20.35 -29.46
CA LEU A 534 24.83 19.49 -30.64
C LEU A 534 26.10 19.66 -31.48
N ILE A 535 26.60 20.89 -31.63
CA ILE A 535 27.72 21.22 -32.52
C ILE A 535 29.09 20.89 -31.90
N LYS A 536 29.23 21.07 -30.59
CA LYS A 536 30.49 20.84 -29.87
C LYS A 536 30.90 19.37 -29.99
N ASN A 537 32.18 19.14 -30.32
CA ASN A 537 32.75 17.82 -30.58
C ASN A 537 32.00 17.01 -31.67
N ASP A 538 31.30 17.71 -32.57
CA ASP A 538 30.46 17.11 -33.61
C ASP A 538 29.44 16.09 -33.05
N PHE A 539 28.87 16.36 -31.87
CA PHE A 539 27.95 15.42 -31.19
C PHE A 539 26.76 15.03 -32.09
N TYR A 540 26.28 15.95 -32.94
CA TYR A 540 25.24 15.70 -33.96
C TYR A 540 25.55 14.57 -34.94
N THR A 541 26.84 14.19 -35.11
CA THR A 541 27.24 13.08 -35.99
C THR A 541 27.14 11.71 -35.31
N THR A 542 27.10 11.67 -33.98
CA THR A 542 26.97 10.42 -33.20
C THR A 542 25.58 9.80 -33.38
N GLU A 543 25.46 8.47 -33.16
CA GLU A 543 24.16 7.79 -33.24
C GLU A 543 23.13 8.43 -32.28
N MET A 544 23.57 8.78 -31.07
CA MET A 544 22.72 9.41 -30.07
C MET A 544 22.36 10.85 -30.46
N GLY A 545 23.30 11.63 -30.99
CA GLY A 545 23.04 12.99 -31.47
C GLY A 545 22.01 13.01 -32.60
N GLN A 546 22.09 12.07 -33.54
CA GLN A 546 21.11 11.93 -34.62
C GLN A 546 19.72 11.53 -34.10
N LYS A 547 19.63 10.61 -33.13
CA LYS A 547 18.35 10.28 -32.48
C LYS A 547 17.75 11.51 -31.80
N PHE A 548 18.56 12.25 -31.05
CA PHE A 548 18.10 13.45 -30.38
C PHE A 548 17.66 14.55 -31.36
N LEU A 549 18.36 14.73 -32.49
CA LEU A 549 17.93 15.64 -33.56
C LEU A 549 16.53 15.29 -34.09
N ASN A 550 16.23 14.00 -34.28
CA ASN A 550 14.91 13.56 -34.70
C ASN A 550 13.84 13.89 -33.65
N ASP A 551 14.15 13.70 -32.36
CA ASP A 551 13.23 14.06 -31.26
C ASP A 551 12.99 15.58 -31.17
N LEU A 552 13.95 16.39 -31.63
CA LEU A 552 13.85 17.85 -31.72
C LEU A 552 13.11 18.35 -32.96
N ALA A 553 12.93 17.53 -34.01
CA ALA A 553 12.32 17.95 -35.26
C ALA A 553 10.90 18.56 -35.10
N PRO A 554 10.02 18.04 -34.21
CA PRO A 554 8.72 18.68 -33.95
C PRO A 554 8.81 20.03 -33.23
N ILE A 555 9.97 20.36 -32.63
CA ILE A 555 10.19 21.56 -31.81
C ILE A 555 10.95 22.63 -32.60
N TYR A 556 12.02 22.23 -33.31
CA TYR A 556 12.91 23.12 -34.06
C TYR A 556 13.17 22.62 -35.50
N PRO A 557 12.14 22.57 -36.36
CA PRO A 557 12.25 21.92 -37.68
C PRO A 557 13.31 22.53 -38.59
N GLU A 558 13.42 23.87 -38.63
CA GLU A 558 14.41 24.56 -39.49
C GLU A 558 15.85 24.26 -39.06
N ARG A 559 16.14 24.26 -37.76
CA ARG A 559 17.49 23.97 -37.23
C ARG A 559 17.91 22.53 -37.44
N VAL A 560 16.98 21.60 -37.31
CA VAL A 560 17.23 20.18 -37.58
C VAL A 560 17.53 19.98 -39.08
N LEU A 561 16.83 20.70 -39.96
CA LEU A 561 17.13 20.70 -41.40
C LEU A 561 18.54 21.24 -41.68
N ASP A 562 18.91 22.39 -41.11
CA ASP A 562 20.24 23.00 -41.29
C ASP A 562 21.38 22.01 -40.94
N ILE A 563 21.26 21.33 -39.78
CA ILE A 563 22.25 20.32 -39.36
C ILE A 563 22.21 19.09 -40.25
N SER A 564 21.02 18.65 -40.67
CA SER A 564 20.88 17.49 -41.56
C SER A 564 21.56 17.74 -42.91
N GLU A 565 21.42 18.94 -43.47
CA GLU A 565 22.13 19.36 -44.68
C GLU A 565 23.64 19.38 -44.46
N LEU A 566 24.12 19.86 -43.32
CA LEU A 566 25.54 19.84 -42.96
C LEU A 566 26.10 18.41 -42.92
N ILE A 567 25.36 17.47 -42.30
CA ILE A 567 25.74 16.05 -42.24
C ILE A 567 25.85 15.46 -43.65
N VAL A 568 24.82 15.67 -44.49
CA VAL A 568 24.80 15.16 -45.87
C VAL A 568 25.96 15.74 -46.69
N ASN A 569 26.20 17.05 -46.58
CA ASN A 569 27.30 17.71 -47.28
C ASN A 569 28.68 17.20 -46.84
N ASN A 570 28.84 16.79 -45.58
CA ASN A 570 30.07 16.19 -45.09
C ASN A 570 30.23 14.72 -45.52
N LEU A 571 29.14 13.96 -45.68
CA LEU A 571 29.17 12.58 -46.20
C LEU A 571 29.42 12.51 -47.71
N LEU A 572 29.07 13.57 -48.44
CA LEU A 572 29.27 13.68 -49.89
C LEU A 572 30.66 14.23 -50.28
N LYS A 573 31.44 14.73 -49.32
CA LYS A 573 32.85 15.10 -49.47
C LYS A 573 33.74 13.92 -49.15
#